data_AF-A0A368DSB6-F1
#
_entry.id   AF-A0A368DSB6-F1
#
_cell.length_a   1.000
_cell.length_b   1.000
_cell.length_c   1.000
_cell.angle_alpha   90.00
_cell.angle_beta   90.00
_cell.angle_gamma   90.00
#
_symmetry.space_group_name_H-M   'P 1'
#
loop_
_entity.id
_entity.type
_entity.pdbx_description
1 polymer ?
#
loop_
_entity_poly.entity_id
_entity_poly.type
_entity_poly.pdbx_seq_one_letter_code
_entity_poly.pdbx_strand_id
1 'polypeptide(L)'
;MRPSGKSRNKNRNNGRRPNPGNVINRVFDSSGPEGKVRGTPQQIIDKYQSLAHDSQLSGDRVSAENFQQHSEHYARLLLEAQKEIAEKAVAQENIESSSIKEKTQSENVANKELSNVDSLKEQKEDISLEQNIERA
;
A
#
# COMPACT_ATOMS: atom_id res chain seq x y z
N MET A 1 54.85 13.81 -16.42
CA MET A 1 53.45 13.93 -16.86
C MET A 1 52.61 12.80 -16.27
N ARG A 2 51.47 13.11 -15.65
CA ARG A 2 50.41 12.16 -15.26
C ARG A 2 49.38 12.07 -16.39
N PRO A 3 48.78 10.88 -16.63
CA PRO A 3 47.38 10.81 -16.98
C PRO A 3 46.58 10.05 -15.92
N SER A 4 45.47 10.67 -15.52
CA SER A 4 44.41 10.13 -14.70
C SER A 4 43.73 8.93 -15.37
N GLY A 5 43.78 7.76 -14.73
CA GLY A 5 43.18 6.52 -15.22
C GLY A 5 42.05 6.02 -14.32
N LYS A 6 40.89 6.68 -14.44
CA LYS A 6 39.54 6.18 -14.15
C LYS A 6 39.27 5.57 -12.77
N SER A 7 38.66 6.41 -11.93
CA SER A 7 37.67 6.02 -10.91
C SER A 7 36.85 4.80 -11.36
N ARG A 8 37.17 3.64 -10.78
CA ARG A 8 36.31 2.46 -10.80
C ARG A 8 35.23 2.71 -9.75
N ASN A 9 34.33 3.64 -10.06
CA ASN A 9 33.04 3.76 -9.39
C ASN A 9 32.25 2.49 -9.73
N LYS A 10 32.58 1.41 -9.03
CA LYS A 10 31.79 0.19 -9.03
C LYS A 10 30.52 0.57 -8.31
N ASN A 11 29.48 0.83 -9.09
CA ASN A 11 28.08 0.99 -8.67
C ASN A 11 27.76 -0.06 -7.60
N ARG A 12 28.03 0.28 -6.34
CA ARG A 12 27.41 -0.37 -5.20
C ARG A 12 26.04 0.28 -5.11
N ASN A 13 25.09 -0.28 -5.86
CA ASN A 13 23.65 -0.08 -5.68
C ASN A 13 23.23 -0.66 -4.30
N ASN A 14 23.92 -0.27 -3.23
CA ASN A 14 23.73 -0.73 -1.85
C ASN A 14 22.87 0.27 -1.05
N GLY A 15 22.06 1.07 -1.75
CA GLY A 15 21.29 2.16 -1.14
C GLY A 15 19.84 2.27 -1.60
N ARG A 16 19.40 1.45 -2.57
CA ARG A 16 17.98 1.33 -2.86
C ARG A 16 17.41 0.25 -1.96
N ARG A 17 17.09 0.61 -0.72
CA ARG A 17 16.13 -0.16 0.09
C ARG A 17 14.99 -0.52 -0.85
N PRO A 18 14.74 -1.81 -1.15
CA PRO A 18 13.71 -2.17 -2.10
C PRO A 18 12.42 -1.58 -1.57
N ASN A 19 11.78 -0.70 -2.35
CA ASN A 19 10.53 -0.07 -1.95
C ASN A 19 9.56 -1.20 -1.53
N PRO A 20 9.09 -1.23 -0.27
CA PRO A 20 8.32 -2.36 0.26
C PRO A 20 6.94 -2.48 -0.39
N GLY A 21 6.45 -1.42 -1.04
CA GLY A 21 5.07 -1.33 -1.51
C GLY A 21 4.59 -2.34 -2.56
N ASN A 22 5.43 -3.25 -3.07
CA ASN A 22 4.95 -4.36 -3.92
C ASN A 22 5.87 -5.59 -3.90
N VAL A 23 6.19 -6.13 -2.71
CA VAL A 23 7.06 -7.32 -2.59
C VAL A 23 6.43 -8.58 -3.21
N ILE A 24 5.12 -8.78 -3.05
CA ILE A 24 4.44 -10.05 -3.41
C ILE A 24 4.66 -10.44 -4.87
N ASN A 25 4.51 -9.47 -5.78
CA ASN A 25 4.62 -9.70 -7.22
C ASN A 25 6.01 -9.38 -7.79
N ARG A 26 6.97 -9.03 -6.93
CA ARG A 26 8.33 -8.67 -7.37
C ARG A 26 9.16 -9.91 -7.57
N VAL A 27 9.88 -9.96 -8.70
CA VAL A 27 10.88 -11.00 -8.94
C VAL A 27 12.18 -10.63 -8.24
N PHE A 28 12.65 -11.50 -7.36
CA PHE A 28 13.95 -11.38 -6.70
C PHE A 28 14.97 -12.29 -7.37
N ASP A 29 16.24 -11.92 -7.24
CA ASP A 29 17.39 -12.74 -7.59
C ASP A 29 18.09 -13.14 -6.29
N SER A 30 17.71 -14.32 -5.77
CA SER A 30 18.29 -14.86 -4.54
C SER A 30 19.60 -15.58 -4.87
N SER A 31 20.69 -15.18 -4.21
CA SER A 31 21.99 -15.80 -4.41
C SER A 31 22.27 -16.78 -3.26
N GLY A 32 21.79 -18.03 -3.39
CA GLY A 32 22.05 -19.10 -2.45
C GLY A 32 23.33 -19.89 -2.78
N PRO A 33 23.77 -20.79 -1.88
CA PRO A 33 25.01 -21.56 -2.05
C PRO A 33 24.98 -22.51 -3.27
N GLU A 34 23.81 -23.01 -3.66
CA GLU A 34 23.59 -23.84 -4.87
C GLU A 34 23.31 -23.01 -6.15
N GLY A 35 23.44 -21.68 -6.08
CA GLY A 35 23.29 -20.79 -7.24
C GLY A 35 22.11 -19.82 -7.15
N LYS A 36 21.85 -19.13 -8.26
CA LYS A 36 20.86 -18.06 -8.33
C LYS A 36 19.45 -18.62 -8.44
N VAL A 37 18.64 -18.43 -7.40
CA VAL A 37 17.20 -18.71 -7.39
C VAL A 37 16.47 -17.42 -7.73
N ARG A 38 15.92 -17.36 -8.96
CA ARG A 38 15.14 -16.22 -9.43
C ARG A 38 13.65 -16.57 -9.41
N GLY A 39 12.81 -15.71 -8.82
CA GLY A 39 11.37 -15.93 -8.77
C GLY A 39 10.64 -14.89 -7.92
N THR A 40 9.32 -15.05 -7.80
CA THR A 40 8.54 -14.36 -6.78
C THR A 40 8.92 -14.88 -5.38
N PRO A 41 8.68 -14.15 -4.28
CA PRO A 41 9.03 -14.61 -2.94
C PRO A 41 8.51 -16.00 -2.64
N GLN A 42 7.27 -16.30 -3.05
CA GLN A 42 6.67 -17.63 -2.87
C GLN A 42 7.48 -18.73 -3.56
N GLN A 43 7.81 -18.53 -4.84
CA GLN A 43 8.61 -19.50 -5.61
C GLN A 43 10.00 -19.73 -5.00
N ILE A 44 10.59 -18.67 -4.45
CA ILE A 44 11.90 -18.74 -3.81
C ILE A 44 11.82 -19.53 -2.51
N ILE A 45 10.77 -19.32 -1.70
CA ILE A 45 10.50 -20.08 -0.47
C ILE A 45 10.40 -21.56 -0.78
N ASP A 46 9.51 -21.93 -1.71
CA ASP A 46 9.25 -23.33 -2.06
C ASP A 46 10.53 -24.03 -2.53
N LYS A 47 11.35 -23.35 -3.34
CA LYS A 47 12.62 -23.89 -3.81
C LYS A 47 13.64 -24.09 -2.69
N TYR A 48 13.79 -23.13 -1.78
CA TYR A 48 14.73 -23.27 -0.67
C TYR A 48 14.28 -24.29 0.37
N GLN A 49 12.97 -24.47 0.59
CA GLN A 49 12.47 -25.54 1.45
C GLN A 49 12.79 -26.92 0.87
N SER A 50 12.63 -27.11 -0.45
CA SER A 50 13.04 -28.35 -1.13
C SER A 50 14.54 -28.60 -0.95
N LEU A 51 15.39 -27.61 -1.25
CA LEU A 51 16.85 -27.74 -1.13
C LEU A 51 17.30 -28.00 0.31
N ALA A 52 16.64 -27.37 1.29
CA ALA A 52 16.91 -27.62 2.70
C ALA A 52 16.60 -29.08 3.07
N HIS A 53 15.46 -29.60 2.62
CA HIS A 53 15.06 -30.98 2.90
C HIS A 53 16.01 -31.99 2.22
N ASP A 54 16.40 -31.75 0.97
CA ASP A 54 17.37 -32.59 0.26
C ASP A 54 18.73 -32.59 0.95
N SER A 55 19.18 -31.43 1.46
CA SER A 55 20.45 -31.30 2.20
C SER A 55 20.40 -31.99 3.57
N GLN A 56 19.24 -31.97 4.24
CA GLN A 56 19.05 -32.70 5.49
C GLN A 56 19.17 -34.21 5.27
N LEU A 57 18.60 -34.73 4.18
CA LEU A 57 18.66 -36.15 3.82
C LEU A 57 20.06 -36.59 3.36
N SER A 58 20.82 -35.72 2.68
CA SER A 58 22.20 -36.01 2.27
C SER A 58 23.21 -35.87 3.42
N GLY A 59 22.81 -35.29 4.55
CA GLY A 59 23.64 -35.10 5.73
C GLY A 59 24.46 -33.81 5.73
N ASP A 60 24.29 -32.94 4.73
CA ASP A 60 24.96 -31.63 4.67
C ASP A 60 24.22 -30.59 5.51
N ARG A 61 24.54 -30.60 6.82
CA ARG A 61 23.90 -29.71 7.81
C ARG A 61 24.16 -28.23 7.56
N VAL A 62 25.33 -27.87 7.05
CA VAL A 62 25.69 -26.46 6.80
C VAL A 62 24.84 -25.94 5.65
N SER A 63 24.73 -26.70 4.56
CA SER A 63 23.87 -26.32 3.43
C SER A 63 22.40 -26.27 3.84
N ALA A 64 21.92 -27.24 4.63
CA ALA A 64 20.54 -27.25 5.14
C ALA A 64 20.18 -25.99 5.94
N GLU A 65 21.04 -25.55 6.87
CA GLU A 65 20.81 -24.33 7.65
C GLU A 65 20.81 -23.09 6.76
N ASN A 66 21.76 -22.99 5.83
CA ASN A 66 21.81 -21.89 4.87
C ASN A 66 20.52 -21.81 4.06
N PHE A 67 20.01 -22.93 3.53
CA PHE A 67 18.77 -22.95 2.78
C PHE A 67 17.55 -22.60 3.64
N GLN A 68 17.49 -23.08 4.89
CA GLN A 68 16.44 -22.69 5.82
C GLN A 68 16.42 -21.18 6.05
N GLN A 69 17.57 -20.57 6.34
CA GLN A 69 17.67 -19.13 6.54
C GLN A 69 17.16 -18.34 5.32
N HIS A 70 17.47 -18.82 4.11
CA HIS A 70 16.96 -18.19 2.89
C HIS A 70 15.44 -18.32 2.79
N SER A 71 14.88 -19.51 3.02
CA SER A 71 13.43 -19.72 3.00
C SER A 71 12.71 -18.81 4.01
N GLU A 72 13.24 -18.71 5.23
CA GLU A 72 12.69 -17.86 6.29
C GLU A 72 12.78 -16.38 5.97
N HIS A 73 13.87 -15.94 5.31
CA HIS A 73 14.02 -14.56 4.91
C HIS A 73 12.91 -14.13 3.93
N TYR A 74 12.67 -14.91 2.89
CA TYR A 74 11.61 -14.60 1.92
C TYR A 74 10.21 -14.80 2.51
N ALA A 75 10.02 -15.75 3.44
CA ALA A 75 8.77 -15.91 4.16
C ALA A 75 8.44 -14.68 5.02
N ARG A 76 9.41 -14.16 5.78
CA ARG A 76 9.24 -12.92 6.55
C ARG A 76 8.92 -11.72 5.66
N LEU A 77 9.64 -11.58 4.54
CA LEU A 77 9.43 -10.51 3.57
C LEU A 77 8.02 -10.58 2.94
N LEU A 78 7.54 -11.80 2.63
CA LEU A 78 6.21 -12.02 2.08
C LEU A 78 5.12 -11.69 3.11
N LEU A 79 5.30 -12.12 4.36
CA LEU A 79 4.36 -11.84 5.44
C LEU A 79 4.24 -10.34 5.73
N GLU A 80 5.37 -9.62 5.77
CA GLU A 80 5.40 -8.16 5.93
C GLU A 80 4.62 -7.47 4.81
N ALA A 81 4.78 -7.94 3.58
CA ALA A 81 4.08 -7.38 2.43
C ALA A 81 2.58 -7.68 2.43
N GLN A 82 2.18 -8.88 2.83
CA GLN A 82 0.77 -9.23 3.00
C GLN A 82 0.11 -8.36 4.07
N LYS A 83 0.81 -8.13 5.19
CA LYS A 83 0.35 -7.24 6.26
C LYS A 83 0.22 -5.80 5.77
N GLU A 84 1.20 -5.27 5.04
CA GLU A 84 1.14 -3.90 4.49
C GLU A 84 -0.04 -3.72 3.51
N ILE A 85 -0.34 -4.73 2.69
CA ILE A 85 -1.51 -4.69 1.80
C ILE A 85 -2.81 -4.72 2.59
N ALA A 86 -2.91 -5.56 3.61
CA ALA A 86 -4.09 -5.61 4.48
C ALA A 86 -4.30 -4.27 5.20
N GLU A 87 -3.24 -3.67 5.75
CA GLU A 87 -3.30 -2.36 6.40
C GLU A 87 -3.70 -1.24 5.43
N LYS A 88 -3.17 -1.24 4.20
CA LYS A 88 -3.55 -0.28 3.17
C LYS A 88 -5.00 -0.45 2.70
N ALA A 89 -5.48 -1.68 2.57
CA ALA A 89 -6.87 -1.94 2.21
C ALA A 89 -7.82 -1.38 3.28
N VAL A 90 -7.53 -1.63 4.57
CA VAL A 90 -8.31 -1.06 5.68
C VAL A 90 -8.20 0.46 5.76
N ALA A 91 -7.03 1.03 5.49
CA ALA A 91 -6.86 2.48 5.48
C ALA A 91 -7.63 3.15 4.33
N GLN A 92 -7.62 2.54 3.14
CA GLN A 92 -8.40 3.03 1.99
C GLN A 92 -9.90 2.98 2.27
N GLU A 93 -10.40 1.88 2.84
CA GLU A 93 -11.81 1.75 3.23
C GLU A 93 -12.21 2.85 4.23
N ASN A 94 -11.38 3.15 5.23
CA ASN A 94 -11.66 4.19 6.22
C ASN A 94 -11.64 5.61 5.63
N ILE A 95 -10.72 5.91 4.70
CA ILE A 95 -10.62 7.21 4.03
C ILE A 95 -11.79 7.43 3.06
N GLU A 96 -12.19 6.40 2.32
CA GLU A 96 -13.36 6.47 1.45
C GLU A 96 -14.64 6.65 2.27
N SER A 97 -14.79 5.90 3.36
CA SER A 97 -15.94 6.00 4.27
C SER A 97 -16.07 7.38 4.93
N SER A 98 -14.97 8.00 5.35
CA SER A 98 -14.98 9.34 5.94
C SER A 98 -15.25 10.43 4.90
N SER A 99 -14.64 10.33 3.72
CA SER A 99 -14.86 11.27 2.61
C SER A 99 -16.31 11.24 2.12
N ILE A 100 -16.94 10.05 2.08
CA ILE A 100 -18.35 9.89 1.71
C ILE A 100 -19.25 10.47 2.81
N LYS A 101 -18.93 10.28 4.09
CA LYS A 101 -19.69 10.87 5.21
C LYS A 101 -19.62 12.40 5.24
N GLU A 102 -18.46 12.99 4.97
CA GLU A 102 -18.32 14.46 4.90
C GLU A 102 -19.08 15.06 3.71
N LYS A 103 -19.01 14.43 2.53
CA LYS A 103 -19.78 14.87 1.35
C LYS A 103 -21.29 14.76 1.56
N THR A 104 -21.76 13.64 2.12
CA THR A 104 -23.19 13.45 2.39
C THR A 104 -23.72 14.37 3.48
N GLN A 105 -22.93 14.71 4.51
CA GLN A 105 -23.33 15.70 5.50
C GLN A 105 -23.36 17.12 4.93
N SER A 106 -22.36 17.52 4.16
CA SER A 106 -22.31 18.86 3.55
C SER A 106 -23.43 19.06 2.52
N GLU A 107 -23.74 18.06 1.69
CA GLU A 107 -24.89 18.10 0.77
C GLU A 107 -26.23 18.18 1.51
N ASN A 108 -26.41 17.40 2.58
CA ASN A 108 -27.65 17.45 3.38
C ASN A 108 -27.83 18.79 4.11
N VAL A 109 -26.76 19.39 4.63
CA VAL A 109 -26.80 20.72 5.24
C VAL A 109 -27.12 21.78 4.20
N ALA A 110 -26.48 21.75 3.02
CA ALA A 110 -26.74 22.71 1.95
C ALA A 110 -28.19 22.64 1.44
N ASN A 111 -28.73 21.42 1.25
CA ASN A 111 -30.12 21.24 0.84
C ASN A 111 -31.11 21.73 1.91
N LYS A 112 -30.80 21.52 3.20
CA LYS A 112 -31.63 22.01 4.30
C LYS A 112 -31.64 23.54 4.38
N GLU A 113 -30.49 24.19 4.21
CA GLU A 113 -30.40 25.65 4.16
C GLU A 113 -31.19 26.22 2.97
N LEU A 114 -31.06 25.64 1.77
CA LEU A 114 -31.82 26.08 0.59
C LEU A 114 -33.35 25.99 0.80
N SER A 115 -33.83 24.87 1.37
CA SER A 115 -35.26 24.72 1.67
C SER A 115 -35.79 25.74 2.68
N ASN A 116 -34.97 26.10 3.67
CA ASN A 116 -35.33 27.11 4.67
C ASN A 116 -35.40 28.52 4.09
N VAL A 117 -34.49 28.84 3.16
CA VAL A 117 -34.44 30.16 2.51
C VAL A 117 -35.66 30.35 1.59
N ASP A 118 -36.06 29.32 0.84
CA ASP A 118 -37.26 29.38 -0.01
C ASP A 118 -38.54 29.54 0.83
N SER A 119 -38.69 28.79 1.93
CA SER A 119 -39.85 28.94 2.83
C SER A 119 -39.93 30.32 3.49
N LEU A 120 -38.79 30.95 3.82
CA LEU A 120 -38.76 32.31 4.37
C LEU A 120 -39.08 33.39 3.33
N LYS A 121 -38.86 33.09 2.04
CA LYS A 121 -39.16 34.00 0.94
C LYS A 121 -40.66 34.02 0.66
N GLU A 122 -41.30 32.86 0.63
CA GLU A 122 -42.76 32.73 0.50
C GLU A 122 -43.49 33.44 1.65
N GLN A 123 -43.05 33.23 2.90
CA GLN A 123 -43.65 33.92 4.05
C GLN A 123 -43.50 35.44 3.99
N LYS A 124 -42.38 35.97 3.48
CA LYS A 124 -42.19 37.42 3.35
C LYS A 124 -43.01 38.02 2.22
N GLU A 125 -43.22 37.28 1.13
CA GLU A 125 -44.11 37.70 0.05
C GLU A 125 -45.57 37.76 0.55
N ASP A 126 -46.03 36.76 1.31
CA ASP A 126 -47.37 36.75 1.92
C ASP A 126 -47.57 37.91 2.91
N ILE A 127 -46.60 38.17 3.80
CA ILE A 127 -46.67 39.29 4.76
C ILE A 127 -46.70 40.65 4.04
N SER A 128 -46.00 40.78 2.90
CA SER A 128 -45.95 42.03 2.14
C SER A 128 -47.24 42.32 1.34
N LEU A 129 -47.99 41.27 0.99
CA LEU A 129 -49.28 41.40 0.32
C LEU A 129 -50.38 41.84 1.29
N GLU A 130 -50.36 41.37 2.55
CA GLU A 130 -51.31 41.81 3.57
C GLU A 130 -51.14 43.29 3.96
N GLN A 131 -49.90 43.78 4.07
CA GLN A 131 -49.64 45.17 4.47
C GLN A 131 -50.02 46.23 3.42
N ASN A 132 -50.21 45.83 2.15
CA ASN A 132 -50.59 46.75 1.08
C ASN A 132 -52.12 46.88 0.90
N ILE A 133 -52.91 45.96 1.46
CA ILE A 133 -54.38 45.98 1.35
C ILE A 133 -55.00 46.93 2.40
N GLU A 134 -54.35 47.16 3.55
CA GLU A 134 -54.85 48.06 4.61
C GLU A 134 -54.60 49.57 4.35
N ARG A 135 -53.94 49.94 3.25
CA ARG A 135 -53.58 51.34 2.91
C ARG A 135 -54.43 51.98 1.80
N ALA A 136 -55.44 51.29 1.26
CA ALA A 136 -56.40 51.82 0.29
C ALA A 136 -57.77 52.04 0.92
#